data_AF-A0A9D0IAQ7-F1
#
_entry.id   AF-A0A9D0IAQ7-F1
#
_cell.length_a   1.000
_cell.length_b   1.000
_cell.length_c   1.000
_cell.angle_alpha   90.00
_cell.angle_beta   90.00
_cell.angle_gamma   90.00
#
_symmetry.space_group_name_H-M   'P 1'
#
loop_
_entity.id
_entity.type
_entity.pdbx_description
1 polymer ?
#
loop_
_entity_poly.entity_id
_entity_poly.type
_entity_poly.pdbx_seq_one_letter_code
_entity_poly.pdbx_strand_id
1 'polypeptide(L)'
;MPRRSYLEAIADHVVVFDGANGTQLQKYPLTAEDFGGERYVGCFDYLAITRPDVLAEVHSGYFAAGSEVVETNTFRSNRITLAEYGLQDRVLEINRAAARIARQVADRFERETGIPRYVAGSIGPTGKLPSSTDPELSDISFKELEEVYREQAQGLV
;
A
#
# COMPACT_ATOMS: atom_id res chain seq x y z
N MET A 1 -28.17 -0.32 -6.43
CA MET A 1 -27.74 0.79 -7.32
C MET A 1 -26.30 0.52 -7.73
N PRO A 2 -25.86 0.90 -8.94
CA PRO A 2 -24.43 0.84 -9.28
C PRO A 2 -23.63 1.66 -8.27
N ARG A 3 -22.45 1.16 -7.90
CA ARG A 3 -21.53 1.85 -6.98
C ARG A 3 -21.20 3.22 -7.54
N ARG A 4 -21.42 4.28 -6.75
CA ARG A 4 -20.98 5.65 -7.10
C ARG A 4 -19.46 5.63 -7.30
N SER A 5 -18.99 6.27 -8.38
CA SER A 5 -17.57 6.50 -8.58
C SER A 5 -17.00 7.34 -7.43
N TYR A 6 -15.68 7.28 -7.24
CA TYR A 6 -15.01 8.08 -6.21
C TYR A 6 -15.24 9.59 -6.44
N LEU A 7 -15.22 10.05 -7.70
CA LEU A 7 -15.43 11.45 -8.06
C LEU A 7 -16.85 11.93 -7.72
N GLU A 8 -17.86 11.07 -7.87
CA GLU A 8 -19.23 11.39 -7.45
C GLU A 8 -19.36 11.45 -5.93
N ALA A 9 -18.66 10.58 -5.19
CA ALA A 9 -18.69 10.58 -3.73
C ALA A 9 -18.09 11.86 -3.14
N ILE A 10 -16.89 12.27 -3.60
CA ILE A 10 -16.23 13.49 -3.11
C ILE A 10 -16.97 14.78 -3.50
N ALA A 11 -17.82 14.74 -4.53
CA ALA A 11 -18.68 15.86 -4.91
C ALA A 11 -19.93 15.98 -4.03
N ASP A 12 -20.34 14.88 -3.39
CA ASP A 12 -21.57 14.75 -2.60
C ASP A 12 -21.31 14.98 -1.09
N HIS A 13 -20.20 14.45 -0.55
CA HIS A 13 -19.85 14.56 0.86
C HIS A 13 -18.34 14.45 1.10
N VAL A 14 -17.94 14.67 2.35
CA VAL A 14 -16.55 14.46 2.80
C VAL A 14 -16.28 12.96 2.87
N VAL A 15 -15.41 12.47 1.99
CA VAL A 15 -14.94 11.09 2.00
C VAL A 15 -13.78 10.93 2.97
N VAL A 16 -13.89 9.97 3.89
CA VAL A 16 -12.89 9.75 4.95
C VAL A 16 -11.91 8.64 4.56
N PHE A 17 -10.62 8.97 4.56
CA PHE A 17 -9.53 8.00 4.37
C PHE A 17 -9.20 7.26 5.68
N ASP A 18 -8.41 6.21 5.56
CA ASP A 18 -7.83 5.51 6.70
C ASP A 18 -6.71 6.32 7.36
N GLY A 19 -6.09 5.72 8.37
CA GLY A 19 -4.95 6.30 9.09
C GLY A 19 -3.66 5.54 8.82
N ALA A 20 -2.66 5.76 9.68
CA ALA A 20 -1.33 5.19 9.50
C ALA A 20 -1.30 3.65 9.62
N ASN A 21 -1.12 2.96 8.49
CA ASN A 21 -0.95 1.51 8.42
C ASN A 21 0.27 1.01 9.23
N GLY A 22 1.44 1.63 9.06
CA GLY A 22 2.66 1.21 9.77
C GLY A 22 2.52 1.23 11.30
N THR A 23 1.84 2.25 11.85
CA THR A 23 1.59 2.35 13.29
C THR A 23 0.61 1.28 13.80
N GLN A 24 -0.32 0.81 12.97
CA GLN A 24 -1.17 -0.33 13.33
C GLN A 24 -0.38 -1.64 13.28
N LEU A 25 0.43 -1.84 12.24
CA LEU A 25 1.24 -3.05 12.09
C LEU A 25 2.25 -3.23 13.23
N GLN A 26 2.82 -2.15 13.75
CA GLN A 26 3.72 -2.18 14.92
C GLN A 26 3.05 -2.70 16.21
N LYS A 27 1.72 -2.72 16.30
CA LYS A 27 1.01 -3.26 17.47
C LYS A 27 0.93 -4.78 17.46
N TYR A 28 1.12 -5.40 16.30
CA TYR A 28 1.14 -6.86 16.19
C TYR A 28 2.49 -7.38 16.67
N PRO A 29 2.54 -8.51 17.39
CA PRO A 29 3.78 -9.11 17.87
C PRO A 29 4.49 -9.86 16.73
N LEU A 30 4.84 -9.15 15.66
CA LEU A 30 5.46 -9.72 14.46
C LEU A 30 6.91 -10.12 14.75
N THR A 31 7.25 -11.33 14.35
CA THR A 31 8.58 -11.93 14.48
C THR A 31 9.30 -11.96 13.13
N ALA A 32 10.57 -12.35 13.11
CA ALA A 32 11.31 -12.52 11.85
C ALA A 32 10.63 -13.54 10.90
N GLU A 33 10.01 -14.58 11.43
CA GLU A 33 9.29 -15.59 10.63
C GLU A 33 8.08 -14.97 9.92
N ASP A 34 7.38 -14.03 10.56
CA ASP A 34 6.25 -13.33 9.97
C ASP A 34 6.64 -12.44 8.79
N PHE A 35 7.88 -11.93 8.78
CA PHE A 35 8.45 -11.24 7.62
C PHE A 35 9.03 -12.20 6.57
N GLY A 36 9.05 -13.51 6.82
CA GLY A 36 9.65 -14.51 5.93
C GLY A 36 11.16 -14.70 6.13
N GLY A 37 11.72 -14.25 7.26
CA GLY A 37 13.12 -14.40 7.64
C GLY A 37 13.76 -13.10 8.14
N GLU A 38 14.89 -13.22 8.85
CA GLU A 38 15.59 -12.08 9.47
C GLU A 38 15.94 -10.97 8.48
N ARG A 39 16.27 -11.34 7.23
CA ARG A 39 16.60 -10.39 6.15
C ARG A 39 15.48 -9.40 5.84
N TYR A 40 14.22 -9.78 6.07
CA TYR A 40 13.05 -9.01 5.65
C TYR A 40 12.40 -8.22 6.80
N VAL A 41 12.96 -8.33 8.02
CA VAL A 41 12.44 -7.64 9.20
C VAL A 41 12.38 -6.13 8.95
N GLY A 42 11.20 -5.54 9.16
CA GLY A 42 10.94 -4.12 8.91
C GLY A 42 10.41 -3.80 7.52
N CYS A 43 10.39 -4.75 6.58
CA CYS A 43 9.72 -4.59 5.29
C CYS A 43 8.21 -4.86 5.44
N PHE A 44 7.47 -3.90 6.00
CA PHE A 44 6.02 -4.04 6.21
C PHE A 44 5.24 -4.30 4.92
N ASP A 45 5.68 -3.73 3.81
CA ASP A 45 5.13 -3.99 2.47
C ASP A 45 5.11 -5.50 2.14
N TYR A 46 6.13 -6.25 2.56
CA TYR A 46 6.23 -7.68 2.27
C TYR A 46 5.23 -8.55 3.05
N LEU A 47 4.60 -8.01 4.11
CA LEU A 47 3.51 -8.69 4.81
C LEU A 47 2.31 -8.95 3.90
N ALA A 48 2.18 -8.26 2.75
CA ALA A 48 1.18 -8.60 1.74
C ALA A 48 1.33 -10.04 1.20
N ILE A 49 2.53 -10.61 1.28
CA ILE A 49 2.84 -11.97 0.87
C ILE A 49 2.82 -12.92 2.08
N THR A 50 3.48 -12.54 3.18
CA THR A 50 3.74 -13.45 4.29
C THR A 50 2.65 -13.46 5.35
N ARG A 51 1.96 -12.32 5.57
CA ARG A 51 0.89 -12.15 6.56
C ARG A 51 -0.30 -11.35 5.99
N PRO A 52 -0.94 -11.84 4.90
CA PRO A 52 -2.08 -11.17 4.29
C PRO A 52 -3.28 -11.04 5.26
N ASP A 53 -3.37 -11.93 6.24
CA ASP A 53 -4.34 -11.90 7.33
C ASP A 53 -4.21 -10.63 8.18
N VAL A 54 -2.99 -10.23 8.54
CA VAL A 54 -2.73 -9.02 9.35
C VAL A 54 -3.11 -7.77 8.57
N LEU A 55 -2.74 -7.69 7.29
CA LEU A 55 -3.13 -6.54 6.45
C LEU A 55 -4.65 -6.45 6.30
N ALA A 56 -5.31 -7.59 6.10
CA ALA A 56 -6.76 -7.63 6.01
C ALA A 56 -7.42 -7.15 7.31
N GLU A 57 -6.88 -7.51 8.47
CA GLU A 57 -7.36 -7.07 9.78
C GLU A 57 -7.19 -5.55 9.96
N VAL A 58 -6.04 -4.99 9.61
CA VAL A 58 -5.79 -3.54 9.67
C VAL A 58 -6.78 -2.77 8.80
N HIS A 59 -6.97 -3.15 7.53
CA HIS A 59 -7.98 -2.53 6.67
C HIS A 59 -9.40 -2.70 7.23
N SER A 60 -9.70 -3.86 7.81
CA SER A 60 -11.01 -4.11 8.43
C SER A 60 -11.25 -3.17 9.62
N GLY A 61 -10.23 -2.93 10.43
CA GLY A 61 -10.30 -1.98 11.54
C GLY A 61 -10.66 -0.57 11.08
N TYR A 62 -10.06 -0.10 9.98
CA TYR A 62 -10.37 1.23 9.43
C TYR A 62 -11.78 1.32 8.87
N PHE A 63 -12.24 0.33 8.10
CA PHE A 63 -13.62 0.33 7.62
C PHE A 63 -14.65 0.22 8.76
N ALA A 64 -14.36 -0.55 9.80
CA ALA A 64 -15.19 -0.64 11.00
C ALA A 64 -15.22 0.68 11.79
N ALA A 65 -14.13 1.45 11.77
CA ALA A 65 -14.04 2.78 12.38
C ALA A 65 -14.73 3.88 11.54
N GLY A 66 -15.20 3.57 10.33
CA GLY A 66 -15.99 4.47 9.50
C GLY A 66 -15.27 5.03 8.27
N SER A 67 -14.00 4.68 8.03
CA SER A 67 -13.31 5.06 6.80
C SER A 67 -14.06 4.53 5.57
N GLU A 68 -14.04 5.29 4.49
CA GLU A 68 -14.60 4.91 3.20
C GLU A 68 -13.53 4.51 2.19
N VAL A 69 -12.31 5.01 2.37
CA VAL A 69 -11.15 4.68 1.56
C VAL A 69 -10.09 4.06 2.47
N VAL A 70 -9.45 2.99 2.00
CA VAL A 70 -8.19 2.51 2.58
C VAL A 70 -7.08 2.65 1.56
N GLU A 71 -5.89 2.99 2.03
CA GLU A 71 -4.66 2.92 1.23
C GLU A 71 -4.13 1.48 1.19
N THR A 72 -3.64 1.05 0.03
CA THR A 72 -2.88 -0.21 -0.06
C THR A 72 -1.59 -0.10 0.76
N ASN A 73 -1.18 -1.19 1.41
CA ASN A 73 0.09 -1.25 2.14
C ASN A 73 1.28 -1.36 1.17
N THR A 74 1.53 -0.30 0.40
CA THR A 74 2.48 -0.28 -0.72
C THR A 74 3.36 0.98 -0.75
N PHE A 75 3.43 1.73 0.35
CA PHE A 75 4.15 3.00 0.40
C PHE A 75 5.63 2.87 -0.03
N ARG A 76 6.30 1.75 0.30
CA ARG A 76 7.69 1.45 -0.09
C ARG A 76 7.79 0.26 -1.05
N SER A 77 6.75 -0.03 -1.82
CA SER A 77 6.71 -1.17 -2.74
C SER A 77 7.24 -0.83 -4.13
N ASN A 78 8.39 -0.17 -4.22
CA ASN A 78 9.09 0.08 -5.48
C ASN A 78 10.46 -0.61 -5.49
N ARG A 79 11.04 -0.80 -6.68
CA ARG A 79 12.30 -1.57 -6.81
C ARG A 79 13.47 -1.01 -6.01
N ILE A 80 13.54 0.30 -5.77
CA ILE A 80 14.65 0.94 -5.04
C ILE A 80 14.57 0.58 -3.56
N THR A 81 13.41 0.81 -2.93
CA THR A 81 13.22 0.53 -1.51
C THR A 81 13.16 -0.97 -1.22
N LEU A 82 12.62 -1.78 -2.14
CA LEU A 82 12.63 -3.24 -2.00
C LEU A 82 14.03 -3.86 -2.17
N ALA A 83 14.95 -3.17 -2.86
CA ALA A 83 16.34 -3.64 -3.00
C ALA A 83 17.08 -3.70 -1.67
N GLU A 84 16.74 -2.83 -0.71
CA GLU A 84 17.28 -2.86 0.67
C GLU A 84 17.07 -4.24 1.33
N TYR A 85 16.01 -4.94 0.92
CA TYR A 85 15.63 -6.26 1.42
C TYR A 85 15.96 -7.39 0.43
N GLY A 86 16.44 -7.09 -0.78
CA GLY A 86 16.65 -8.06 -1.86
C GLY A 86 15.36 -8.53 -2.55
N LEU A 87 14.32 -7.70 -2.54
CA LEU A 87 12.98 -7.99 -3.08
C LEU A 87 12.66 -7.17 -4.35
N GLN A 88 13.65 -6.51 -4.95
CA GLN A 88 13.46 -5.63 -6.11
C GLN A 88 12.76 -6.28 -7.32
N ASP A 89 12.89 -7.60 -7.48
CA ASP A 89 12.27 -8.34 -8.60
C ASP A 89 10.81 -8.76 -8.31
N ARG A 90 10.28 -8.43 -7.13
CA ARG A 90 8.94 -8.82 -6.67
C ARG A 90 7.95 -7.65 -6.57
N VAL A 91 8.29 -6.50 -7.15
CA VAL A 91 7.47 -5.28 -7.11
C VAL A 91 6.03 -5.55 -7.54
N LEU A 92 5.81 -6.14 -8.72
CA LEU A 92 4.47 -6.40 -9.23
C LEU A 92 3.69 -7.39 -8.35
N GLU A 93 4.37 -8.39 -7.82
CA GLU A 93 3.74 -9.41 -6.98
C GLU A 93 3.24 -8.81 -5.66
N ILE A 94 4.09 -8.06 -4.97
CA ILE A 94 3.79 -7.43 -3.68
C ILE A 94 2.67 -6.41 -3.83
N ASN A 95 2.76 -5.50 -4.82
CA ASN A 95 1.73 -4.49 -5.05
C ASN A 95 0.37 -5.13 -5.40
N ARG A 96 0.33 -6.16 -6.26
CA ARG A 96 -0.91 -6.86 -6.62
C ARG A 96 -1.51 -7.59 -5.43
N ALA A 97 -0.68 -8.20 -4.58
CA ALA A 97 -1.15 -8.86 -3.37
C ALA A 97 -1.80 -7.86 -2.41
N ALA A 98 -1.12 -6.74 -2.13
CA ALA A 98 -1.63 -5.68 -1.27
C ALA A 98 -2.94 -5.08 -1.82
N ALA A 99 -2.99 -4.75 -3.11
CA ALA A 99 -4.20 -4.24 -3.76
C ALA A 99 -5.37 -5.22 -3.68
N ARG A 100 -5.09 -6.52 -3.91
CA ARG A 100 -6.11 -7.58 -3.81
C ARG A 100 -6.68 -7.69 -2.39
N ILE A 101 -5.83 -7.67 -1.37
CA ILE A 101 -6.25 -7.75 0.03
C ILE A 101 -7.16 -6.56 0.37
N ALA A 102 -6.71 -5.34 0.09
CA ALA A 102 -7.50 -4.12 0.33
C ALA A 102 -8.85 -4.17 -0.39
N ARG A 103 -8.88 -4.59 -1.67
CA ARG A 103 -10.11 -4.72 -2.46
C ARG A 103 -11.08 -5.75 -1.90
N GLN A 104 -10.57 -6.92 -1.51
CA GLN A 104 -11.40 -7.99 -0.92
C GLN A 104 -12.06 -7.53 0.39
N VAL A 105 -11.33 -6.83 1.25
CA VAL A 105 -11.87 -6.28 2.50
C VAL A 105 -12.90 -5.19 2.20
N ALA A 106 -12.59 -4.26 1.30
CA ALA A 106 -13.50 -3.19 0.89
C ALA A 106 -14.82 -3.75 0.32
N ASP A 107 -14.75 -4.75 -0.56
CA ASP A 107 -15.93 -5.41 -1.12
C ASP A 107 -16.77 -6.11 -0.06
N ARG A 108 -16.12 -6.73 0.94
CA ARG A 108 -16.82 -7.36 2.06
C ARG A 108 -17.61 -6.32 2.87
N PHE A 109 -16.96 -5.24 3.30
CA PHE A 109 -17.61 -4.17 4.07
C PHE A 109 -18.70 -3.44 3.28
N GLU A 110 -18.51 -3.25 1.98
CA GLU A 110 -19.54 -2.66 1.11
C GLU A 110 -20.78 -3.55 1.06
N ARG A 111 -20.63 -4.87 0.94
CA ARG A 111 -21.77 -5.81 0.98
C ARG A 111 -22.46 -5.84 2.34
N GLU A 112 -21.70 -5.74 3.43
CA GLU A 112 -22.23 -5.81 4.80
C GLU A 112 -22.97 -4.54 5.22
N THR A 113 -22.49 -3.37 4.80
CA THR A 113 -23.03 -2.07 5.24
C THR A 113 -23.91 -1.38 4.19
N GLY A 114 -23.79 -1.78 2.92
CA GLY A 114 -24.40 -1.07 1.79
C GLY A 114 -23.74 0.26 1.44
N ILE A 115 -22.66 0.64 2.14
CA ILE A 115 -21.90 1.87 1.91
C ILE A 115 -20.74 1.56 0.94
N PRO A 116 -20.62 2.27 -0.20
CA PRO A 116 -19.49 2.12 -1.12
C PRO A 116 -18.12 2.23 -0.43
N ARG A 117 -17.19 1.32 -0.74
CA ARG A 117 -15.82 1.33 -0.19
C ARG A 117 -14.76 1.40 -1.28
N TYR A 118 -13.82 2.32 -1.12
CA TYR A 118 -12.77 2.63 -2.08
C TYR A 118 -11.40 2.12 -1.62
N VAL A 119 -10.52 1.91 -2.59
CA VAL A 119 -9.12 1.51 -2.35
C VAL A 119 -8.26 2.48 -3.12
N ALA A 120 -7.29 3.09 -2.45
CA ALA A 120 -6.30 3.98 -3.04
C ALA A 120 -4.95 3.26 -3.13
N GLY A 121 -4.37 3.21 -4.32
CA GLY A 121 -3.02 2.67 -4.52
C GLY A 121 -1.98 3.63 -3.94
N SER A 122 -1.36 3.28 -2.81
CA SER A 122 -0.34 4.11 -2.17
C SER A 122 1.00 3.99 -2.90
N ILE A 123 1.56 5.13 -3.32
CA ILE A 123 2.89 5.23 -3.94
C ILE A 123 3.67 6.29 -3.16
N GLY A 124 4.60 5.85 -2.32
CA GLY A 124 5.47 6.73 -1.54
C GLY A 124 6.72 7.15 -2.31
N PRO A 125 7.49 8.11 -1.78
CA PRO A 125 8.75 8.53 -2.37
C PRO A 125 9.80 7.40 -2.33
N THR A 126 10.66 7.35 -3.33
CA THR A 126 11.75 6.35 -3.41
C THR A 126 12.94 6.63 -2.49
N GLY A 127 12.96 7.81 -1.83
CA GLY A 127 14.14 8.33 -1.13
C GLY A 127 15.16 9.02 -2.05
N LYS A 128 14.96 8.98 -3.37
CA LYS A 128 15.77 9.70 -4.34
C LYS A 128 15.11 11.02 -4.76
N LEU A 129 15.92 12.05 -4.94
CA LEU A 129 15.53 13.42 -5.25
C LEU A 129 16.42 13.96 -6.38
N PRO A 130 16.05 13.77 -7.66
CA PRO A 130 16.86 14.22 -8.80
C PRO A 130 17.06 15.75 -8.83
N SER A 131 16.21 16.52 -8.14
CA SER A 131 16.34 17.97 -7.98
C SER A 131 17.24 18.40 -6.82
N SER A 132 17.75 17.45 -6.02
CA SER A 132 18.63 17.74 -4.88
C SER A 132 20.05 18.09 -5.35
N THR A 133 20.78 18.85 -4.54
CA THR A 133 22.23 19.06 -4.70
C THR A 133 23.06 18.01 -3.96
N ASP A 134 22.42 17.18 -3.13
CA ASP A 134 23.06 16.06 -2.45
C ASP A 134 23.36 14.94 -3.46
N PRO A 135 24.63 14.55 -3.67
CA PRO A 135 24.99 13.51 -4.63
C PRO A 135 24.32 12.16 -4.37
N GLU A 136 24.10 11.76 -3.11
CA GLU A 136 23.52 10.45 -2.80
C GLU A 136 22.02 10.42 -3.12
N LEU A 137 21.33 11.53 -2.91
CA LEU A 137 19.90 11.67 -3.18
C LEU A 137 19.64 11.92 -4.67
N SER A 138 20.53 12.65 -5.35
CA SER A 138 20.38 13.04 -6.76
C SER A 138 20.92 12.03 -7.77
N ASP A 139 21.54 10.94 -7.31
CA ASP A 139 22.00 9.82 -8.14
C ASP A 139 20.84 8.96 -8.65
N ILE A 140 19.96 9.59 -9.44
CA ILE A 140 18.94 8.99 -10.29
C ILE A 140 18.47 10.03 -11.32
N SER A 141 18.18 9.61 -12.55
CA SER A 141 17.53 10.47 -13.54
C SER A 141 16.01 10.50 -13.36
N PHE A 142 15.35 11.54 -13.88
CA PHE A 142 13.89 11.60 -13.94
C PHE A 142 13.30 10.38 -14.65
N LYS A 143 13.93 9.94 -15.75
CA LYS A 143 13.45 8.80 -16.55
C LYS A 143 13.50 7.49 -15.77
N GLU A 144 14.60 7.25 -15.05
CA GLU A 144 14.70 6.06 -14.18
C GLU A 144 13.66 6.09 -13.07
N LEU A 145 13.44 7.25 -12.45
CA LEU A 145 12.42 7.41 -11.42
C LEU A 145 11.00 7.19 -11.97
N GLU A 146 10.72 7.66 -13.19
CA GLU A 146 9.47 7.38 -13.91
C GLU A 146 9.27 5.87 -14.13
N GLU A 147 10.30 5.15 -14.56
CA GLU A 147 10.25 3.69 -14.77
C GLU A 147 9.97 2.94 -13.46
N VAL A 148 10.57 3.38 -12.34
CA VAL A 148 10.33 2.84 -10.99
C VAL A 148 8.86 3.01 -10.59
N TYR A 149 8.30 4.22 -10.72
CA TYR A 149 6.89 4.45 -10.37
C TYR A 149 5.92 3.77 -11.33
N ARG A 150 6.26 3.69 -12.62
CA ARG A 150 5.43 2.99 -13.62
C ARG A 150 5.29 1.52 -13.29
N GLU A 151 6.38 0.85 -12.92
CA GLU A 151 6.32 -0.56 -12.50
C GLU A 151 5.44 -0.76 -11.27
N GLN A 152 5.59 0.09 -10.25
CA GLN A 152 4.73 0.03 -9.07
C GLN A 152 3.26 0.24 -9.44
N ALA A 153 2.96 1.27 -10.25
CA ALA A 153 1.61 1.58 -10.70
C ALA A 153 0.98 0.41 -11.47
N GLN A 154 1.73 -0.31 -12.33
CA GLN A 154 1.27 -1.52 -13.03
C GLN A 154 0.86 -2.67 -12.08
N GLY A 155 1.37 -2.67 -10.84
CA GLY A 155 0.93 -3.60 -9.81
C GLY A 155 -0.39 -3.21 -9.14
N LEU A 156 -0.79 -1.94 -9.25
CA LEU A 156 -1.93 -1.35 -8.55
C LEU A 156 -3.16 -1.12 -9.45
N VAL A 157 -2.98 -1.06 -10.78
CA VAL A 157 -4.06 -0.83 -11.77
C VAL A 157 -4.44 -2.08 -12.56
#